data_AF-A0A9X8YRP6-F1
#
_entry.id   AF-A0A9X8YRP6-F1
#
_cell.length_a   1.000
_cell.length_b   1.000
_cell.length_c   1.000
_cell.angle_alpha   90.00
_cell.angle_beta   90.00
_cell.angle_gamma   90.00
#
_symmetry.space_group_name_H-M   'P 1'
#
loop_
_entity.id
_entity.type
_entity.pdbx_description
1 polymer ?
#
loop_
_entity_poly.entity_id
_entity_poly.type
_entity_poly.pdbx_seq_one_letter_code
_entity_poly.pdbx_strand_id
1 'polypeptide(L)'
;GSDANVYPPMSTLLENQGIDLIQGYDPAQLDPAPDLVIIGNAMTRGNPCVEAVLERGIPYVSGPQWLHDAVLRDRWVLAVAGTHGKTTTAGMATWILEACGYQPGFVIGGVPGNFDVSARLGGSPFFVIEADEYDCAFFDKRSKFVHYSPRTLIMNNLE
;
A
#
# COMPACT_ATOMS: atom_id res chain seq x y z
N GLY A 1 11.44 -1.48 8.62
CA GLY A 1 10.03 -1.11 8.89
C GLY A 1 9.59 -1.75 10.18
N SER A 2 8.52 -1.24 10.80
CA SER A 2 8.23 -1.54 12.21
C SER A 2 6.79 -1.97 12.41
N ASP A 3 6.58 -3.03 13.20
CA ASP A 3 5.25 -3.53 13.57
C ASP A 3 5.26 -4.08 14.99
N ALA A 4 4.11 -4.10 15.67
CA ALA A 4 3.97 -4.70 17.00
C ALA A 4 4.28 -6.21 16.96
N ASN A 5 3.84 -6.90 15.90
CA ASN A 5 4.02 -8.34 15.75
C ASN A 5 4.67 -8.65 14.39
N VAL A 6 5.86 -9.23 14.44
CA VAL A 6 6.58 -9.68 13.24
C VAL A 6 6.44 -11.20 13.17
N TYR A 7 5.62 -11.71 12.24
CA TYR A 7 5.40 -13.15 12.09
C TYR A 7 5.17 -13.58 10.63
N PRO A 8 5.44 -14.85 10.28
CA PRO A 8 5.20 -15.38 8.94
C PRO A 8 3.71 -15.41 8.57
N PRO A 9 3.36 -15.30 7.26
CA PRO A 9 4.25 -15.33 6.10
C PRO A 9 4.85 -13.96 5.72
N MET A 10 4.32 -12.86 6.27
CA MET A 10 4.72 -11.51 5.84
C MET A 10 6.16 -11.18 6.26
N SER A 11 6.58 -11.59 7.46
CA SER A 11 7.96 -11.34 7.93
C SER A 11 8.99 -11.98 7.00
N THR A 12 8.78 -13.26 6.67
CA THR A 12 9.66 -14.02 5.76
C THR A 12 9.68 -13.42 4.35
N LEU A 13 8.54 -12.92 3.86
CA LEU A 13 8.48 -12.24 2.57
C LEU A 13 9.37 -10.99 2.55
N LEU A 14 9.30 -10.16 3.59
CA LEU A 14 10.07 -8.93 3.71
C LEU A 14 11.57 -9.20 3.91
N GLU A 15 11.92 -10.18 4.75
CA GLU A 15 13.30 -10.64 4.95
C GLU A 15 13.92 -11.14 3.63
N ASN A 16 13.18 -11.93 2.85
CA ASN A 16 13.63 -12.40 1.54
C ASN A 16 13.84 -11.27 0.51
N GLN A 17 13.24 -10.10 0.75
CA GLN A 17 13.44 -8.89 -0.06
C GLN A 17 14.54 -7.98 0.50
N GLY A 18 15.23 -8.38 1.59
CA GLY A 18 16.26 -7.59 2.24
C GLY A 18 15.70 -6.39 3.01
N ILE A 19 14.44 -6.45 3.44
CA ILE A 19 13.79 -5.39 4.22
C ILE A 19 13.93 -5.72 5.70
N ASP A 20 14.66 -4.88 6.43
CA ASP A 20 14.83 -5.03 7.88
C ASP A 20 13.51 -4.80 8.62
N LEU A 21 13.20 -5.69 9.55
CA LEU A 21 11.99 -5.64 10.39
C LEU A 21 12.37 -5.38 11.84
N ILE A 22 11.68 -4.40 12.43
CA ILE A 22 11.89 -4.01 13.82
C ILE A 22 10.59 -4.26 14.57
N GLN A 23 10.66 -5.03 15.65
CA GLN A 23 9.50 -5.29 16.47
C GLN A 23 9.27 -4.13 17.45
N GLY A 24 8.03 -3.65 17.52
CA GLY A 24 7.60 -2.57 18.39
C GLY A 24 7.94 -1.17 17.87
N TYR A 25 7.71 -0.18 18.72
CA TYR A 25 7.74 1.24 18.37
C TYR A 25 8.66 2.04 19.30
N ASP A 26 9.90 1.58 19.50
CA ASP A 26 10.94 2.33 20.23
C ASP A 26 11.52 3.46 19.36
N PRO A 27 11.52 4.73 19.80
CA PRO A 27 12.11 5.86 19.05
C PRO A 27 13.57 5.69 18.64
N ALA A 28 14.35 4.85 19.34
CA ALA A 28 15.75 4.57 19.00
C ALA A 28 15.91 3.99 17.58
N GLN A 29 14.84 3.42 17.01
CA GLN A 29 14.85 2.91 15.63
C GLN A 29 14.86 4.00 14.56
N LEU A 30 14.64 5.26 14.94
CA LEU A 30 14.73 6.42 14.06
C LEU A 30 16.15 6.99 14.02
N ASP A 31 17.14 6.25 14.51
CA ASP A 31 18.54 6.64 14.53
C ASP A 31 19.36 5.60 13.73
N PRO A 32 19.95 5.98 12.57
CA PRO A 32 19.97 7.32 11.99
C PRO A 32 18.59 7.76 11.47
N ALA A 33 18.38 9.08 11.42
CA ALA A 33 17.14 9.67 10.94
C ALA A 33 16.85 9.22 9.49
N PRO A 34 15.66 8.64 9.22
CA PRO A 34 15.27 8.30 7.85
C PRO A 34 14.95 9.57 7.06
N ASP A 35 15.14 9.52 5.75
CA ASP A 35 14.77 10.63 4.85
C ASP A 35 13.25 10.86 4.80
N LEU A 36 12.47 9.80 5.02
CA LEU A 36 11.01 9.80 5.00
C LEU A 36 10.44 8.67 5.85
N VAL A 37 9.38 8.95 6.60
CA VAL A 37 8.58 7.93 7.30
C VAL A 37 7.23 7.76 6.62
N ILE A 38 6.92 6.54 6.19
CA ILE A 38 5.60 6.18 5.70
C ILE A 38 4.77 5.67 6.88
N ILE A 39 3.74 6.42 7.27
CA ILE A 39 2.91 6.09 8.42
C ILE A 39 1.67 5.31 7.96
N GLY A 40 1.53 4.08 8.47
CA GLY A 40 0.37 3.23 8.21
C GLY A 40 -0.87 3.63 8.99
N ASN A 41 -2.04 3.20 8.51
CA ASN A 41 -3.34 3.57 9.07
C ASN A 41 -3.55 3.17 10.55
N ALA A 42 -2.87 2.11 11.02
CA ALA A 42 -2.98 1.67 12.41
C ALA A 42 -2.31 2.61 13.42
N MET A 43 -1.48 3.55 12.95
CA MET A 43 -0.71 4.44 13.83
C MET A 43 -1.52 5.66 14.26
N THR A 44 -1.36 6.04 15.54
CA THR A 44 -2.05 7.17 16.17
C THR A 44 -1.11 7.99 17.05
N ARG A 45 -1.54 9.18 17.46
CA ARG A 45 -0.86 9.97 18.50
C ARG A 45 -0.73 9.17 19.81
N GLY A 46 0.34 9.43 20.56
CA GLY A 46 0.71 8.70 21.76
C GLY A 46 1.56 7.45 21.48
N ASN A 47 1.69 7.01 20.22
CA ASN A 47 2.70 6.03 19.86
C ASN A 47 4.10 6.67 19.96
N PRO A 48 5.06 6.07 20.70
CA PRO A 48 6.35 6.71 20.93
C PRO A 48 7.14 7.05 19.66
N CYS A 49 7.13 6.18 18.65
CA CYS A 49 7.76 6.46 17.36
C CYS A 49 7.06 7.59 16.60
N VAL A 50 5.72 7.61 16.61
CA VAL A 50 4.97 8.70 15.97
C VAL A 50 5.29 10.03 16.63
N GLU A 51 5.28 10.11 17.96
CA GLU A 51 5.63 11.35 18.65
C GLU A 51 7.07 11.77 18.33
N ALA A 52 8.03 10.84 18.32
CA ALA A 52 9.42 11.15 17.97
C ALA A 52 9.58 11.65 16.52
N VAL A 53 8.85 11.09 15.55
CA VAL A 53 8.82 11.60 14.15
C VAL A 53 8.35 13.04 14.12
N LEU A 54 7.28 13.36 14.85
CA LEU A 54 6.71 14.71 14.91
C LEU A 54 7.63 15.70 15.64
N GLU A 55 8.17 15.32 16.79
CA GLU A 55 9.06 16.16 17.61
C GLU A 55 10.37 16.47 16.90
N ARG A 56 10.95 15.49 16.21
CA ARG A 56 12.20 15.64 15.44
C ARG A 56 11.97 16.32 14.08
N GLY A 57 10.72 16.53 13.66
CA GLY A 57 10.38 17.11 12.37
C GLY A 57 10.82 16.25 11.18
N ILE A 58 10.87 14.93 11.35
CA ILE A 58 11.25 14.00 10.28
C ILE A 58 10.13 14.02 9.21
N PRO A 59 10.45 14.15 7.91
CA PRO A 59 9.44 14.11 6.85
C PRO A 59 8.59 12.84 6.94
N TYR A 60 7.27 12.97 6.80
CA TYR A 60 6.36 11.84 6.84
C TYR A 60 5.20 11.99 5.86
N VAL A 61 4.68 10.85 5.39
CA VAL A 61 3.53 10.77 4.47
C VAL A 61 2.68 9.54 4.79
N SER A 62 1.44 9.51 4.28
CA SER A 62 0.61 8.31 4.35
C SER A 62 1.03 7.29 3.28
N GLY A 63 0.77 6.01 3.53
CA GLY A 63 1.00 4.94 2.54
C GLY A 63 0.35 5.21 1.18
N PRO A 64 -0.94 5.58 1.12
CA PRO A 64 -1.62 5.91 -0.14
C PRO A 64 -1.00 7.09 -0.88
N GLN A 65 -0.59 8.14 -0.16
CA GLN A 65 0.07 9.29 -0.78
C GLN A 65 1.43 8.89 -1.37
N TRP A 66 2.25 8.15 -0.62
CA TRP A 66 3.53 7.65 -1.13
C TRP A 66 3.35 6.78 -2.36
N LEU A 67 2.36 5.86 -2.33
CA LEU A 67 2.06 4.99 -3.46
C LEU A 67 1.64 5.80 -4.69
N HIS A 68 0.81 6.83 -4.51
CA HIS A 68 0.47 7.74 -5.59
C HIS A 68 1.71 8.42 -6.17
N ASP A 69 2.49 9.09 -5.32
CA ASP A 69 3.59 9.96 -5.74
C ASP A 69 4.76 9.18 -6.34
N ALA A 70 5.06 7.99 -5.81
CA ALA A 70 6.20 7.19 -6.23
C ALA A 70 5.87 6.16 -7.31
N VAL A 71 4.61 5.73 -7.45
CA VAL A 71 4.24 4.61 -8.33
C VAL A 71 3.10 4.94 -9.28
N LEU A 72 1.99 5.47 -8.78
CA LEU A 72 0.74 5.53 -9.58
C LEU A 72 0.66 6.76 -10.48
N ARG A 73 1.32 7.86 -10.13
CA ARG A 73 1.20 9.18 -10.80
C ARG A 73 1.34 9.09 -12.32
N ASP A 74 2.28 8.28 -12.81
CA ASP A 74 2.60 8.15 -14.23
C ASP A 74 2.03 6.87 -14.87
N ARG A 75 1.07 6.21 -14.20
CA ARG A 75 0.47 4.95 -14.63
C ARG A 75 -0.99 5.15 -15.05
N TRP A 76 -1.46 4.28 -15.93
CA TRP A 76 -2.89 4.07 -16.16
C TRP A 76 -3.45 3.21 -15.03
N VAL A 77 -3.98 3.88 -14.01
CA VAL A 77 -4.54 3.20 -12.84
C VAL A 77 -5.95 2.68 -13.13
N LEU A 78 -6.12 1.36 -12.94
CA LEU A 78 -7.39 0.65 -12.86
C LEU A 78 -7.71 0.42 -11.38
N ALA A 79 -8.66 1.19 -10.85
CA ALA A 79 -9.09 1.09 -9.46
C ALA A 79 -10.37 0.25 -9.34
N VAL A 80 -10.39 -0.69 -8.41
CA VAL A 80 -11.56 -1.52 -8.10
C VAL A 80 -12.11 -1.15 -6.72
N ALA A 81 -13.27 -0.51 -6.68
CA ALA A 81 -13.95 -0.06 -5.47
C ALA A 81 -15.24 -0.87 -5.21
N GLY A 82 -15.72 -0.85 -3.98
CA GLY A 82 -17.01 -1.42 -3.57
C GLY A 82 -16.93 -2.21 -2.26
N THR A 83 -18.07 -2.41 -1.59
CA THR A 83 -18.14 -3.09 -0.29
C THR A 83 -17.64 -4.54 -0.36
N HIS A 84 -17.99 -5.25 -1.44
CA HIS A 84 -17.69 -6.67 -1.63
C HIS A 84 -16.96 -6.94 -2.94
N GLY A 85 -16.17 -8.02 -2.99
CA GLY A 85 -15.62 -8.57 -4.23
C GLY A 85 -14.45 -7.81 -4.86
N LYS A 86 -13.89 -6.78 -4.19
CA LYS A 86 -12.76 -5.98 -4.69
C LYS A 86 -11.57 -6.86 -5.10
N THR A 87 -11.11 -7.73 -4.19
CA THR A 87 -9.97 -8.63 -4.42
C THR A 87 -10.19 -9.58 -5.58
N THR A 88 -11.37 -10.19 -5.68
CA THR A 88 -11.70 -11.09 -6.79
C THR A 88 -11.70 -10.35 -8.13
N THR A 89 -12.37 -9.20 -8.19
CA THR A 89 -12.49 -8.39 -9.42
C THR A 89 -11.14 -7.80 -9.84
N ALA A 90 -10.33 -7.31 -8.89
CA ALA A 90 -8.98 -6.81 -9.14
C ALA A 90 -8.05 -7.93 -9.65
N GLY A 91 -8.15 -9.13 -9.08
CA GLY A 91 -7.44 -10.32 -9.55
C GLY A 91 -7.81 -10.69 -10.98
N MET A 92 -9.10 -10.72 -11.32
CA MET A 92 -9.58 -10.99 -12.68
C MET A 92 -9.10 -9.93 -13.69
N ALA A 93 -9.22 -8.65 -13.36
CA ALA A 93 -8.76 -7.55 -14.22
C ALA A 93 -7.24 -7.64 -14.48
N THR A 94 -6.47 -7.93 -13.44
CA THR A 94 -5.01 -8.12 -13.53
C THR A 94 -4.66 -9.30 -14.42
N TRP A 95 -5.34 -10.44 -14.25
CA TRP A 95 -5.11 -11.63 -15.07
C TRP A 95 -5.44 -11.40 -16.55
N ILE A 96 -6.54 -10.72 -16.85
CA ILE A 96 -6.89 -10.38 -18.25
C ILE A 96 -5.79 -9.55 -18.91
N LEU A 97 -5.30 -8.51 -18.22
CA LEU A 97 -4.19 -7.69 -18.72
C LEU A 97 -2.90 -8.49 -18.91
N GLU A 98 -2.56 -9.37 -17.95
CA GLU A 98 -1.40 -10.28 -18.05
C GLU A 98 -1.54 -11.21 -19.26
N ALA A 99 -2.70 -11.85 -19.44
CA ALA A 99 -2.95 -12.79 -20.52
C ALA A 99 -2.92 -12.12 -21.91
N CYS A 100 -3.20 -10.82 -21.98
CA CYS A 100 -3.03 -10.00 -23.18
C CYS A 100 -1.57 -9.54 -23.40
N GLY A 101 -0.63 -9.94 -22.55
CA GLY A 101 0.79 -9.61 -22.67
C GLY A 101 1.15 -8.20 -22.16
N TYR A 102 0.25 -7.52 -21.44
CA TYR A 102 0.53 -6.17 -20.95
C TYR A 102 1.43 -6.14 -19.73
N GLN A 103 1.66 -7.23 -19.01
CA GLN A 103 2.54 -7.23 -17.82
C GLN A 103 2.21 -6.10 -16.80
N PRO A 104 0.95 -5.95 -16.36
CA PRO A 104 0.54 -4.86 -15.47
C PRO A 104 1.26 -4.91 -14.12
N GLY A 105 1.40 -3.74 -13.52
CA GLY A 105 1.65 -3.60 -12.08
C GLY A 105 0.36 -3.81 -11.30
N PHE A 106 0.46 -4.22 -10.05
CA PHE A 106 -0.71 -4.35 -9.18
C PHE A 106 -0.37 -4.32 -7.69
N VAL A 107 -1.36 -3.94 -6.89
CA VAL A 107 -1.42 -4.17 -5.43
C VAL A 107 -2.83 -4.66 -5.10
N ILE A 108 -2.92 -5.90 -4.62
CA ILE A 108 -4.17 -6.61 -4.34
C ILE A 108 -4.09 -7.15 -2.89
N GLY A 109 -5.20 -7.09 -2.15
CA GLY A 109 -5.28 -7.48 -0.73
C GLY A 109 -5.08 -8.98 -0.46
N GLY A 110 -4.91 -9.78 -1.50
CA GLY A 110 -4.55 -11.19 -1.44
C GLY A 110 -3.70 -11.60 -2.64
N VAL A 111 -3.13 -12.80 -2.59
CA VAL A 111 -2.38 -13.36 -3.72
C VAL A 111 -3.39 -13.93 -4.73
N PRO A 112 -3.54 -13.33 -5.93
CA PRO A 112 -4.46 -13.89 -6.92
C PRO A 112 -3.90 -15.22 -7.42
N GLY A 113 -4.76 -16.24 -7.60
CA GLY A 113 -4.30 -17.63 -7.85
C GLY A 113 -3.44 -17.87 -9.11
N ASN A 114 -3.35 -16.88 -10.01
CA ASN A 114 -2.48 -16.91 -11.18
C ASN A 114 -1.11 -16.25 -10.98
N PHE A 115 -0.83 -15.74 -9.77
CA PHE A 115 0.42 -15.07 -9.42
C PHE A 115 0.93 -15.60 -8.07
N ASP A 116 2.23 -15.51 -7.84
CA ASP A 116 2.85 -15.91 -6.56
C ASP A 116 2.93 -14.76 -5.54
N VAL A 117 2.55 -13.55 -5.96
CA VAL A 117 2.68 -12.31 -5.17
C VAL A 117 1.38 -11.52 -5.18
N SER A 118 1.15 -10.74 -4.12
CA SER A 118 0.03 -9.81 -3.99
C SER A 118 0.34 -8.40 -4.54
N ALA A 119 1.61 -8.11 -4.82
CA ALA A 119 2.04 -6.85 -5.40
C ALA A 119 3.21 -7.03 -6.37
N ARG A 120 3.20 -6.27 -7.47
CA ARG A 120 4.26 -6.26 -8.49
C ARG A 120 4.29 -4.90 -9.18
N LEU A 121 5.48 -4.37 -9.50
CA LEU A 121 5.60 -3.06 -10.17
C LEU A 121 5.12 -3.08 -11.64
N GLY A 122 5.31 -4.20 -12.33
CA GLY A 122 4.93 -4.38 -13.73
C GLY A 122 5.81 -3.63 -14.75
N GLY A 123 5.71 -4.04 -16.01
CA GLY A 123 6.51 -3.51 -17.12
C GLY A 123 5.79 -2.51 -18.03
N SER A 124 4.49 -2.30 -17.84
CA SER A 124 3.67 -1.44 -18.69
C SER A 124 2.99 -0.30 -17.94
N PRO A 125 2.37 0.66 -18.63
CA PRO A 125 1.67 1.75 -17.98
C PRO A 125 0.50 1.30 -17.08
N PHE A 126 -0.05 0.10 -17.27
CA PHE A 126 -1.23 -0.35 -16.53
C PHE A 126 -0.89 -0.73 -15.08
N PHE A 127 -1.70 -0.23 -14.14
CA PHE A 127 -1.58 -0.57 -12.73
C PHE A 127 -2.96 -0.88 -12.14
N VAL A 128 -3.14 -2.08 -11.57
CA VAL A 128 -4.42 -2.48 -10.96
C VAL A 128 -4.34 -2.38 -9.44
N ILE A 129 -5.31 -1.71 -8.82
CA ILE A 129 -5.31 -1.51 -7.36
C ILE A 129 -6.71 -1.65 -6.78
N GLU A 130 -6.79 -2.22 -5.58
CA GLU A 130 -8.01 -2.17 -4.76
C GLU A 130 -8.17 -0.75 -4.18
N ALA A 131 -9.27 -0.10 -4.56
CA ALA A 131 -9.68 1.19 -4.01
C ALA A 131 -10.56 0.98 -2.78
N ASP A 132 -9.88 0.97 -1.64
CA ASP A 132 -10.45 0.70 -0.34
C ASP A 132 -10.90 1.99 0.37
N GLU A 133 -12.06 1.92 1.02
CA GLU A 133 -12.80 3.03 1.61
C GLU A 133 -12.22 3.54 2.95
N TYR A 134 -11.33 2.78 3.59
CA TYR A 134 -10.77 3.17 4.89
C TYR A 134 -9.86 4.42 4.84
N ASP A 135 -9.68 5.05 6.01
CA ASP A 135 -8.74 6.15 6.25
C ASP A 135 -7.31 5.84 5.77
N CYS A 136 -6.58 6.87 5.36
CA CYS A 136 -5.18 6.73 4.95
C CYS A 136 -4.22 6.63 6.15
N ALA A 137 -4.37 7.56 7.11
CA ALA A 137 -3.55 7.68 8.32
C ALA A 137 -4.25 8.57 9.35
N PHE A 138 -3.74 8.64 10.58
CA PHE A 138 -4.35 9.50 11.62
C PHE A 138 -4.41 10.99 11.22
N PHE A 139 -3.49 11.46 10.37
CA PHE A 139 -3.41 12.83 9.86
C PHE A 139 -4.03 13.01 8.46
N ASP A 140 -4.51 11.94 7.82
CA ASP A 140 -5.21 11.99 6.54
C ASP A 140 -6.45 11.09 6.58
N LYS A 141 -7.57 11.72 6.93
CA LYS A 141 -8.90 11.11 7.08
C LYS A 141 -9.66 10.92 5.77
N ARG A 142 -9.03 11.22 4.63
CA ARG A 142 -9.60 10.90 3.33
C ARG A 142 -9.45 9.40 3.08
N SER A 143 -10.39 8.84 2.33
CA SER A 143 -10.26 7.47 1.83
C SER A 143 -9.03 7.35 0.92
N LYS A 144 -8.38 6.19 0.94
CA LYS A 144 -7.25 5.85 0.06
C LYS A 144 -7.57 6.12 -1.41
N PHE A 145 -8.82 5.91 -1.81
CA PHE A 145 -9.33 6.18 -3.15
C PHE A 145 -8.98 7.57 -3.68
N VAL A 146 -9.00 8.61 -2.82
CA VAL A 146 -8.74 10.00 -3.23
C VAL A 146 -7.31 10.18 -3.72
N HIS A 147 -6.38 9.33 -3.29
CA HIS A 147 -4.98 9.38 -3.71
C HIS A 147 -4.73 8.68 -5.03
N TYR A 148 -5.55 7.72 -5.46
CA TYR A 148 -5.16 6.83 -6.56
C TYR A 148 -5.38 7.38 -7.97
N SER A 149 -6.10 8.50 -8.11
CA SER A 149 -6.32 9.20 -9.39
C SER A 149 -6.63 8.26 -10.58
N PRO A 150 -7.63 7.36 -10.48
CA PRO A 150 -7.83 6.32 -11.48
C PRO A 150 -8.26 6.86 -12.83
N ARG A 151 -7.71 6.27 -13.89
CA ARG A 151 -8.16 6.50 -15.27
C ARG A 151 -9.27 5.54 -15.68
N THR A 152 -9.41 4.44 -14.96
CA THR A 152 -10.53 3.50 -15.06
C THR A 152 -10.96 3.10 -13.66
N LEU A 153 -12.23 3.33 -13.33
CA LEU A 153 -12.81 3.01 -12.04
C LEU A 153 -13.88 1.93 -12.23
N ILE A 154 -13.74 0.82 -11.53
CA ILE A 154 -14.77 -0.21 -11.40
C ILE A 154 -15.47 0.01 -10.06
N MET A 155 -16.74 0.40 -10.10
CA MET A 155 -17.61 0.45 -8.92
C MET A 155 -18.36 -0.88 -8.83
N ASN A 156 -17.88 -1.80 -7.99
CA ASN A 156 -18.38 -3.17 -7.95
C ASN A 156 -19.78 -3.27 -7.32
N ASN A 157 -19.98 -2.58 -6.20
CA ASN A 157 -21.25 -2.46 -5.47
C ASN A 157 -21.16 -1.32 -4.45
N LEU A 158 -22.31 -0.85 -3.97
CA LEU A 158 -22.44 0.11 -2.88
C LEU A 158 -23.72 -0.25 -2.12
N GLU A 159 -23.60 -0.57 -0.84
CA GLU A 159 -24.69 -1.04 0.03
C GLU A 159 -24.82 -0.15 1.26
#